data_AF-U5X2T3-F1
#
_entry.id   AF-U5X2T3-F1
#
_cell.length_a   1.000
_cell.length_b   1.000
_cell.length_c   1.000
_cell.angle_alpha   90.00
_cell.angle_beta   90.00
_cell.angle_gamma   90.00
#
_symmetry.space_group_name_H-M   'P 1'
#
loop_
_entity.id
_entity.type
_entity.pdbx_description
1 polymer ?
#
loop_
_entity_poly.entity_id
_entity_poly.type
_entity_poly.pdbx_seq_one_letter_code
_entity_poly.pdbx_strand_id
1 'polypeptide(L)'
;MTDVDPELFYDAAAAYKENSDHAGAALRKLAGVDAAGAAGTHGVGPQWASSYDAAAEEAGQVAYRLVNVFHNLGSLLRQNGINHDQTEEASTLNQRDAYGAPITPPGESAGTFIDAAVAVSSVAGGGDPEPPHWNLVADRIVDGWPDGHPDHALAASAAWETFGHDLVRIDDQPGPEEQRLIVDVEAAEIAPLVDRLEEARGVNTDIAGACGDLSRAAKDYGNKLKSVKDDMAFVVNQLHWLIIILDSYPPVPHRLTGPIKETFIAAAVTQINGLNAALRTIATASMTDLTAAGSAMGAALPAVKRLLDLVPRRVNPTPTHRVNDNRRKGRRAEDIAGIDQSKKVRIPVRNPKPGRPRFRIPDEIDDENHVVREVKNVKKLDTTQQIRDIAEWARDNGYKLVIVVDKGRTDAGSVEQTLERDFEGLDVVIDDSKNLS
;
A
#
# COMPACT_ATOMS: atom_id res chain seq x y z
N MET A 1 22.44 -37.65 16.07
CA MET A 1 23.33 -36.86 15.20
C MET A 1 22.62 -36.91 13.86
N THR A 2 21.87 -35.85 13.58
CA THR A 2 21.09 -35.71 12.34
C THR A 2 22.07 -35.17 11.32
N ASP A 3 22.51 -36.03 10.39
CA ASP A 3 23.38 -35.70 9.28
C ASP A 3 22.54 -34.88 8.29
N VAL A 4 22.70 -33.56 8.32
CA VAL A 4 21.93 -32.64 7.48
C VAL A 4 22.86 -32.10 6.40
N ASP A 5 22.52 -32.34 5.13
CA ASP A 5 23.27 -31.83 3.99
C ASP A 5 23.17 -30.29 3.92
N PRO A 6 24.27 -29.56 4.16
CA PRO A 6 24.28 -28.11 4.13
C PRO A 6 23.99 -27.52 2.74
N GLU A 7 24.23 -28.29 1.66
CA GLU A 7 24.01 -27.86 0.27
C GLU A 7 22.53 -27.54 0.00
N LEU A 8 21.61 -28.29 0.61
CA LEU A 8 20.17 -28.06 0.52
C LEU A 8 19.76 -26.66 0.99
N PHE A 9 20.41 -26.15 2.05
CA PHE A 9 20.13 -24.80 2.55
C PHE A 9 20.68 -23.72 1.62
N TYR A 10 21.80 -23.97 0.94
CA TYR A 10 22.38 -23.02 0.00
C TYR A 10 21.56 -22.93 -1.29
N ASP A 11 21.06 -24.05 -1.80
CA ASP A 11 20.16 -24.09 -2.95
C ASP A 11 18.86 -23.33 -2.69
N ALA A 12 18.19 -23.63 -1.57
CA ALA A 12 16.98 -22.90 -1.19
C ALA A 12 17.25 -21.42 -0.90
N ALA A 13 18.40 -21.10 -0.30
CA ALA A 13 18.79 -19.69 -0.10
C ALA A 13 18.91 -18.93 -1.43
N ALA A 14 19.50 -19.55 -2.46
CA ALA A 14 19.61 -18.96 -3.78
C ALA A 14 18.23 -18.76 -4.42
N ALA A 15 17.34 -19.75 -4.35
CA ALA A 15 15.97 -19.63 -4.86
C ALA A 15 15.20 -18.47 -4.21
N TYR A 16 15.29 -18.31 -2.88
CA TYR A 16 14.64 -17.18 -2.19
C TYR A 16 15.23 -15.82 -2.55
N LYS A 17 16.54 -15.74 -2.84
CA LYS A 17 17.15 -14.51 -3.37
C LYS A 17 16.66 -14.21 -4.78
N GLU A 18 16.54 -15.21 -5.64
CA GLU A 18 15.96 -15.06 -6.98
C GLU A 18 14.48 -14.63 -6.92
N ASN A 19 13.70 -15.21 -6.01
CA ASN A 19 12.31 -14.80 -5.76
C ASN A 19 12.21 -13.33 -5.36
N SER A 20 13.16 -12.81 -4.57
CA SER A 20 13.23 -11.38 -4.25
C SER A 20 13.49 -10.51 -5.48
N ASP A 21 14.33 -10.96 -6.41
CA ASP A 21 14.62 -10.24 -7.66
C ASP A 21 13.40 -10.23 -8.59
N HIS A 22 12.75 -11.38 -8.76
CA HIS A 22 11.55 -11.51 -9.59
C HIS A 22 10.39 -10.68 -9.04
N ALA A 23 10.09 -10.79 -7.75
CA ALA A 23 9.02 -10.02 -7.12
C ALA A 23 9.34 -8.51 -7.14
N GLY A 24 10.60 -8.13 -6.90
CA GLY A 24 11.04 -6.73 -6.96
C GLY A 24 10.94 -6.15 -8.37
N ALA A 25 11.28 -6.92 -9.41
CA ALA A 25 11.12 -6.51 -10.80
C ALA A 25 9.63 -6.38 -11.19
N ALA A 26 8.80 -7.33 -10.78
CA ALA A 26 7.35 -7.28 -11.04
C ALA A 26 6.69 -6.06 -10.36
N LEU A 27 7.06 -5.76 -9.12
CA LEU A 27 6.57 -4.57 -8.41
C LEU A 27 6.99 -3.26 -9.09
N ARG A 28 8.22 -3.17 -9.63
CA ARG A 28 8.65 -1.99 -10.40
C ARG A 28 7.87 -1.83 -11.71
N LYS A 29 7.48 -2.93 -12.37
CA LYS A 29 6.63 -2.86 -13.57
C LYS A 29 5.24 -2.31 -13.23
N LEU A 30 4.63 -2.80 -12.14
CA LEU A 30 3.35 -2.29 -11.64
C LEU A 30 3.40 -0.78 -11.40
N ALA A 31 4.44 -0.32 -10.69
CA ALA A 31 4.61 1.09 -10.36
C ALA A 31 4.94 1.99 -11.56
N GLY A 32 5.38 1.40 -12.68
CA GLY A 32 5.70 2.14 -13.91
C GLY A 32 4.49 2.43 -14.80
N VAL A 33 3.29 1.95 -14.45
CA VAL A 33 2.07 2.19 -15.23
C VAL A 33 1.50 3.56 -14.90
N ASP A 34 1.19 4.34 -15.95
CA ASP A 34 0.44 5.58 -15.82
C ASP A 34 -1.05 5.26 -15.66
N ALA A 35 -1.56 5.51 -14.46
CA ALA A 35 -2.97 5.39 -14.14
C ALA A 35 -3.62 6.75 -13.86
N ALA A 36 -2.87 7.84 -13.95
CA ALA A 36 -3.30 9.16 -13.52
C ALA A 36 -4.52 9.62 -14.31
N GLY A 37 -5.49 10.24 -13.63
CA GLY A 37 -6.69 10.74 -14.29
C GLY A 37 -7.71 9.69 -14.71
N ALA A 38 -7.52 8.41 -14.36
CA ALA A 38 -8.45 7.35 -14.71
C ALA A 38 -9.86 7.56 -14.12
N ALA A 39 -9.96 8.13 -12.92
CA ALA A 39 -11.22 8.23 -12.18
C ALA A 39 -12.10 9.43 -12.56
N GLY A 40 -11.55 10.48 -13.16
CA GLY A 40 -12.27 11.74 -13.36
C GLY A 40 -12.39 12.60 -12.10
N THR A 41 -12.73 13.87 -12.32
CA THR A 41 -12.95 14.88 -11.28
C THR A 41 -14.43 15.09 -10.94
N HIS A 42 -15.31 14.50 -11.73
CA HIS A 42 -16.77 14.66 -11.64
C HIS A 42 -17.49 13.43 -11.05
N GLY A 43 -18.72 13.64 -10.57
CA GLY A 43 -19.60 12.59 -10.07
C GLY A 43 -18.96 11.67 -9.02
N VAL A 44 -18.98 10.36 -9.28
CA VAL A 44 -18.43 9.32 -8.40
C VAL A 44 -16.90 9.19 -8.48
N GLY A 45 -16.26 9.85 -9.45
CA GLY A 45 -14.84 9.72 -9.76
C GLY A 45 -13.92 9.95 -8.55
N PRO A 46 -13.99 11.11 -7.88
CA PRO A 46 -13.14 11.40 -6.72
C PRO A 46 -13.29 10.39 -5.57
N GLN A 47 -14.50 9.91 -5.34
CA GLN A 47 -14.75 8.89 -4.30
C GLN A 47 -14.10 7.56 -4.68
N TRP A 48 -14.25 7.14 -5.94
CA TRP A 48 -13.65 5.91 -6.45
C TRP A 48 -12.13 5.98 -6.42
N ALA A 49 -11.55 7.12 -6.82
CA ALA A 49 -10.12 7.36 -6.75
C ALA A 49 -9.58 7.20 -5.32
N SER A 50 -10.25 7.83 -4.34
CA SER A 50 -9.84 7.71 -2.95
C SER A 50 -9.87 6.27 -2.44
N SER A 51 -10.87 5.47 -2.81
CA SER A 51 -10.93 4.05 -2.45
C SER A 51 -9.86 3.22 -3.13
N TYR A 52 -9.59 3.49 -4.42
CA TYR A 52 -8.57 2.77 -5.17
C TYR A 52 -7.17 3.08 -4.64
N ASP A 53 -6.85 4.37 -4.46
CA ASP A 53 -5.53 4.81 -4.02
C ASP A 53 -5.19 4.26 -2.63
N ALA A 54 -6.19 4.22 -1.72
CA ALA A 54 -6.00 3.62 -0.40
C ALA A 54 -5.69 2.11 -0.48
N ALA A 55 -6.46 1.35 -1.27
CA ALA A 55 -6.24 -0.08 -1.43
C ALA A 55 -4.91 -0.40 -2.15
N ALA A 56 -4.58 0.39 -3.18
CA ALA A 56 -3.32 0.29 -3.93
C ALA A 56 -2.11 0.60 -3.04
N GLU A 57 -2.21 1.60 -2.16
CA GLU A 57 -1.17 1.92 -1.19
C GLU A 57 -0.92 0.76 -0.22
N GLU A 58 -1.99 0.20 0.36
CA GLU A 58 -1.87 -0.94 1.28
C GLU A 58 -1.27 -2.17 0.61
N ALA A 59 -1.73 -2.52 -0.60
CA ALA A 59 -1.18 -3.63 -1.36
C ALA A 59 0.29 -3.41 -1.74
N GLY A 60 0.64 -2.23 -2.25
CA GLY A 60 2.02 -1.88 -2.59
C GLY A 60 2.96 -1.94 -1.39
N GLN A 61 2.46 -1.53 -0.22
CA GLN A 61 3.16 -1.60 1.06
C GLN A 61 3.45 -3.04 1.51
N VAL A 62 2.48 -3.94 1.43
CA VAL A 62 2.71 -5.35 1.80
C VAL A 62 3.61 -6.03 0.75
N ALA A 63 3.43 -5.73 -0.53
CA ALA A 63 4.21 -6.28 -1.64
C ALA A 63 5.72 -6.00 -1.53
N TYR A 64 6.14 -4.74 -1.30
CA TYR A 64 7.58 -4.48 -1.18
C TYR A 64 8.19 -5.14 0.07
N ARG A 65 7.39 -5.32 1.13
CA ARG A 65 7.84 -6.02 2.33
C ARG A 65 8.01 -7.51 2.07
N LEU A 66 7.14 -8.12 1.27
CA LEU A 66 7.30 -9.50 0.83
C LEU A 66 8.61 -9.69 0.03
N VAL A 67 8.94 -8.76 -0.87
CA VAL A 67 10.25 -8.78 -1.58
C VAL A 67 11.40 -8.86 -0.58
N ASN A 68 11.36 -8.04 0.46
CA ASN A 68 12.38 -8.03 1.51
C ASN A 68 12.32 -9.28 2.41
N VAL A 69 11.15 -9.89 2.60
CA VAL A 69 11.01 -11.18 3.29
C VAL A 69 11.73 -12.27 2.51
N PHE A 70 11.50 -12.39 1.20
CA PHE A 70 12.22 -13.35 0.36
C PHE A 70 13.74 -13.15 0.45
N HIS A 71 14.18 -11.90 0.39
CA HIS A 71 15.59 -11.57 0.59
C HIS A 71 16.13 -12.06 1.95
N ASN A 72 15.42 -11.78 3.04
CA ASN A 72 15.86 -12.13 4.39
C ASN A 72 15.80 -13.64 4.65
N LEU A 73 14.77 -14.34 4.17
CA LEU A 73 14.66 -15.79 4.24
C LEU A 73 15.83 -16.45 3.51
N GLY A 74 16.21 -15.95 2.33
CA GLY A 74 17.43 -16.40 1.64
C GLY A 74 18.70 -16.25 2.49
N SER A 75 18.88 -15.10 3.16
CA SER A 75 20.02 -14.91 4.07
C SER A 75 19.96 -15.80 5.33
N LEU A 76 18.76 -16.10 5.85
CA LEU A 76 18.58 -17.00 6.99
C LEU A 76 18.89 -18.46 6.63
N LEU A 77 18.38 -18.93 5.49
CA LEU A 77 18.65 -20.26 4.95
C LEU A 77 20.15 -20.47 4.77
N ARG A 78 20.82 -19.50 4.15
CA ARG A 78 22.29 -19.54 4.01
C ARG A 78 23.01 -19.61 5.35
N GLN A 79 22.56 -18.85 6.35
CA GLN A 79 23.16 -18.89 7.68
C GLN A 79 22.95 -20.24 8.38
N ASN A 80 21.82 -20.91 8.14
CA ASN A 80 21.60 -22.28 8.62
C ASN A 80 22.58 -23.24 7.95
N GLY A 81 22.75 -23.18 6.62
CA GLY A 81 23.77 -23.96 5.90
C GLY A 81 25.17 -23.80 6.51
N ILE A 82 25.61 -22.56 6.77
CA ILE A 82 26.91 -22.29 7.42
C ILE A 82 26.99 -22.92 8.82
N ASN A 83 25.91 -22.88 9.60
CA ASN A 83 25.94 -23.45 10.95
C ASN A 83 26.05 -24.99 10.89
N HIS A 84 25.42 -25.64 9.91
CA HIS A 84 25.54 -27.08 9.69
C HIS A 84 26.95 -27.44 9.19
N ASP A 85 27.49 -26.73 8.20
CA ASP A 85 28.89 -26.87 7.75
C ASP A 85 29.87 -26.80 8.93
N GLN A 86 29.75 -25.76 9.77
CA GLN A 86 30.65 -25.56 10.92
C GLN A 86 30.51 -26.65 11.99
N THR A 87 29.31 -27.19 12.17
CA THR A 87 29.05 -28.25 13.14
C THR A 87 29.62 -29.58 12.68
N GLU A 88 29.49 -29.87 11.38
CA GLU A 88 30.10 -31.04 10.75
C GLU A 88 31.64 -30.92 10.68
N GLU A 89 32.18 -29.71 10.48
CA GLU A 89 33.63 -29.44 10.56
C GLU A 89 34.20 -29.72 11.97
N ALA A 90 33.45 -29.39 13.02
CA ALA A 90 33.84 -29.68 14.40
C ALA A 90 33.74 -31.17 14.78
N SER A 91 33.08 -31.99 13.95
CA SER A 91 32.69 -33.39 14.18
C SER A 91 33.66 -34.43 13.60
N THR A 92 34.74 -34.04 12.90
CA THR A 92 35.75 -34.93 12.24
C THR A 92 35.27 -35.74 11.01
N LEU A 93 34.19 -35.33 10.33
CA LEU A 93 33.64 -36.01 9.13
C LEU A 93 33.54 -35.11 7.88
N ASN A 94 34.50 -34.20 7.62
CA ASN A 94 34.39 -33.30 6.45
C ASN A 94 34.23 -34.06 5.12
N GLN A 95 33.28 -33.59 4.30
CA GLN A 95 33.48 -33.52 2.85
C GLN A 95 34.69 -32.61 2.61
N ARG A 96 35.83 -33.22 2.32
CA ARG A 96 37.00 -32.50 1.81
C ARG A 96 36.85 -32.42 0.30
N ASP A 97 37.35 -31.35 -0.29
CA ASP A 97 37.52 -31.35 -1.74
C ASP A 97 38.48 -32.49 -2.17
N ALA A 98 38.61 -32.71 -3.48
CA ALA A 98 39.50 -33.75 -4.01
C ALA A 98 40.98 -33.62 -3.54
N TYR A 99 41.35 -32.48 -2.94
CA TYR A 99 42.70 -32.15 -2.48
C TYR A 99 42.84 -32.12 -0.95
N GLY A 100 41.78 -32.44 -0.21
CA GLY A 100 41.82 -32.50 1.23
C GLY A 100 41.57 -31.17 1.94
N ALA A 101 41.21 -30.10 1.22
CA ALA A 101 40.91 -28.80 1.80
C ALA A 101 39.46 -28.73 2.32
N PRO A 102 39.17 -27.89 3.33
CA PRO A 102 37.80 -27.58 3.72
C PRO A 102 37.04 -27.01 2.52
N ILE A 103 35.86 -27.56 2.21
CA ILE A 103 34.97 -26.98 1.20
C ILE A 103 34.50 -25.62 1.74
N THR A 104 34.72 -24.57 0.96
CA THR A 104 34.31 -23.23 1.34
C THR A 104 32.83 -23.07 1.03
N PRO A 105 32.00 -22.51 1.94
CA PRO A 105 30.61 -22.23 1.65
C PRO A 105 30.46 -21.41 0.36
N PRO A 106 29.46 -21.68 -0.49
CA PRO A 106 29.22 -20.89 -1.69
C PRO A 106 29.04 -19.40 -1.34
N GLY A 107 29.45 -18.53 -2.27
CA GLY A 107 29.29 -17.08 -2.15
C GLY A 107 27.83 -16.68 -1.91
N GLU A 108 27.59 -15.52 -1.30
CA GLU A 108 26.21 -15.04 -1.11
C GLU A 108 25.58 -14.68 -2.45
N SER A 109 24.46 -15.33 -2.77
CA SER A 109 23.64 -14.99 -3.94
C SER A 109 23.12 -13.56 -3.81
N ALA A 110 23.29 -12.77 -4.88
CA ALA A 110 22.69 -11.45 -4.97
C ALA A 110 21.16 -11.58 -4.94
N GLY A 111 20.49 -10.59 -4.36
CA GLY A 111 19.03 -10.48 -4.41
C GLY A 111 18.58 -9.07 -4.08
N THR A 112 17.34 -8.75 -4.40
CA THR A 112 16.77 -7.41 -4.27
C THR A 112 16.35 -7.15 -2.82
N PHE A 113 16.75 -5.99 -2.31
CA PHE A 113 16.19 -5.40 -1.09
C PHE A 113 15.73 -3.98 -1.41
N ILE A 114 14.51 -3.63 -1.01
CA ILE A 114 13.87 -2.36 -1.30
C ILE A 114 13.81 -1.51 -0.02
N ASP A 115 14.50 -0.38 -0.02
CA ASP A 115 14.62 0.51 1.14
C ASP A 115 13.38 1.38 1.41
N ALA A 116 12.58 1.67 0.38
CA ALA A 116 11.41 2.55 0.45
C ALA A 116 10.22 1.92 -0.25
N ALA A 117 9.00 2.23 0.22
CA ALA A 117 7.81 1.71 -0.44
C ALA A 117 7.78 2.17 -1.91
N VAL A 118 7.42 1.27 -2.81
CA VAL A 118 7.24 1.62 -4.21
C VAL A 118 5.85 2.24 -4.36
N ALA A 119 5.79 3.51 -4.76
CA ALA A 119 4.54 4.20 -4.97
C ALA A 119 3.86 3.66 -6.24
N VAL A 120 2.64 3.16 -6.08
CA VAL A 120 1.76 2.83 -7.22
C VAL A 120 1.12 4.12 -7.72
N SER A 121 0.95 4.26 -9.04
CA SER A 121 0.31 5.45 -9.62
C SER A 121 -1.10 5.63 -9.07
N SER A 122 -1.39 6.86 -8.62
CA SER A 122 -2.75 7.28 -8.28
C SER A 122 -3.64 7.28 -9.53
N VAL A 123 -4.93 7.04 -9.35
CA VAL A 123 -5.97 7.16 -10.39
C VAL A 123 -6.71 8.50 -10.37
N ALA A 124 -6.40 9.36 -9.40
CA ALA A 124 -7.10 10.61 -9.19
C ALA A 124 -6.91 11.60 -10.33
N GLY A 125 -7.88 12.51 -10.47
CA GLY A 125 -7.90 13.53 -11.52
C GLY A 125 -8.68 13.07 -12.75
N GLY A 126 -8.60 13.87 -13.80
CA GLY A 126 -9.28 13.65 -15.07
C GLY A 126 -8.91 14.75 -16.04
N GLY A 127 -9.61 14.81 -17.17
CA GLY A 127 -9.38 15.83 -18.18
C GLY A 127 -9.83 15.45 -19.58
N ASP A 128 -10.49 14.29 -19.75
CA ASP A 128 -11.06 13.94 -21.03
C ASP A 128 -12.11 15.00 -21.45
N PRO A 129 -11.99 15.56 -22.66
CA PRO A 129 -12.84 16.66 -23.09
C PRO A 129 -14.31 16.23 -23.19
N GLU A 130 -15.20 17.19 -22.97
CA GLU A 130 -16.63 17.02 -23.24
C GLU A 130 -16.86 16.64 -24.72
N PRO A 131 -17.85 15.81 -25.02
CA PRO A 131 -18.16 15.47 -26.40
C PRO A 131 -18.72 16.70 -27.15
N PRO A 132 -18.64 16.71 -28.50
CA PRO A 132 -19.28 17.76 -29.29
C PRO A 132 -20.75 17.97 -28.89
N HIS A 133 -21.15 19.24 -28.86
CA HIS A 133 -22.51 19.69 -28.53
C HIS A 133 -22.97 19.44 -27.08
N TRP A 134 -22.06 19.09 -26.17
CA TRP A 134 -22.37 18.92 -24.75
C TRP A 134 -23.06 20.14 -24.13
N ASN A 135 -22.73 21.34 -24.61
CA ASN A 135 -23.36 22.60 -24.22
C ASN A 135 -24.90 22.64 -24.40
N LEU A 136 -25.49 21.69 -25.14
CA LEU A 136 -26.95 21.55 -25.26
C LEU A 136 -27.62 21.04 -23.97
N VAL A 137 -26.85 20.36 -23.11
CA VAL A 137 -27.35 19.69 -21.91
C VAL A 137 -26.55 20.03 -20.65
N ALA A 138 -25.36 20.60 -20.78
CA ALA A 138 -24.37 20.78 -19.72
C ALA A 138 -24.92 21.42 -18.43
N ASP A 139 -25.80 22.42 -18.55
CA ASP A 139 -26.40 23.15 -17.43
C ASP A 139 -27.42 22.33 -16.62
N ARG A 140 -27.81 21.14 -17.11
CA ARG A 140 -28.88 20.31 -16.54
C ARG A 140 -28.40 18.91 -16.12
N ILE A 141 -27.13 18.57 -16.33
CA ILE A 141 -26.57 17.27 -15.93
C ILE A 141 -26.06 17.36 -14.48
N VAL A 142 -26.54 16.44 -13.63
CA VAL A 142 -26.29 16.49 -12.18
C VAL A 142 -24.82 16.26 -11.85
N ASP A 143 -24.24 15.21 -12.41
CA ASP A 143 -22.86 14.80 -12.10
C ASP A 143 -21.83 15.39 -13.07
N GLY A 144 -22.25 16.20 -14.04
CA GLY A 144 -21.38 16.65 -15.13
C GLY A 144 -21.01 15.54 -16.11
N TRP A 145 -19.99 15.83 -16.93
CA TRP A 145 -19.36 14.89 -17.85
C TRP A 145 -18.34 14.03 -17.07
N PRO A 146 -18.35 12.69 -17.19
CA PRO A 146 -17.36 11.85 -16.54
C PRO A 146 -16.02 11.93 -17.32
N ASP A 147 -15.19 12.85 -16.89
CA ASP A 147 -13.91 13.29 -17.50
C ASP A 147 -12.71 12.37 -17.20
N GLY A 148 -12.93 11.17 -16.66
CA GLY A 148 -11.86 10.18 -16.44
C GLY A 148 -11.40 9.48 -17.71
N HIS A 149 -10.19 8.91 -17.68
CA HIS A 149 -9.55 8.17 -18.78
C HIS A 149 -9.77 6.65 -18.64
N PRO A 150 -10.68 6.03 -19.43
CA PRO A 150 -11.00 4.60 -19.28
C PRO A 150 -9.82 3.67 -19.58
N ASP A 151 -8.97 4.05 -20.53
CA ASP A 151 -7.76 3.33 -20.92
C ASP A 151 -6.72 3.31 -19.80
N HIS A 152 -6.59 4.38 -19.03
CA HIS A 152 -5.73 4.41 -17.85
C HIS A 152 -6.26 3.48 -16.74
N ALA A 153 -7.57 3.42 -16.53
CA ALA A 153 -8.19 2.45 -15.61
C ALA A 153 -7.93 0.99 -16.05
N LEU A 154 -8.04 0.72 -17.34
CA LEU A 154 -7.76 -0.61 -17.90
C LEU A 154 -6.26 -0.97 -17.86
N ALA A 155 -5.37 0.01 -18.03
CA ALA A 155 -3.94 -0.18 -17.86
C ALA A 155 -3.60 -0.55 -16.41
N ALA A 156 -4.19 0.14 -15.44
CA ALA A 156 -4.07 -0.22 -14.02
C ALA A 156 -4.57 -1.64 -13.74
N SER A 157 -5.73 -2.02 -14.30
CA SER A 157 -6.25 -3.40 -14.18
C SER A 157 -5.27 -4.45 -14.69
N ALA A 158 -4.73 -4.26 -15.90
CA ALA A 158 -3.78 -5.19 -16.49
C ALA A 158 -2.47 -5.28 -15.69
N ALA A 159 -2.03 -4.16 -15.09
CA ALA A 159 -0.84 -4.10 -14.27
C ALA A 159 -0.97 -4.94 -13.01
N TRP A 160 -2.08 -4.79 -12.28
CA TRP A 160 -2.37 -5.59 -11.09
C TRP A 160 -2.55 -7.07 -11.41
N GLU A 161 -3.27 -7.40 -12.48
CA GLU A 161 -3.45 -8.78 -12.92
C GLU A 161 -2.09 -9.44 -13.24
N THR A 162 -1.23 -8.73 -13.98
CA THR A 162 0.12 -9.21 -14.31
C THR A 162 0.97 -9.41 -13.05
N PHE A 163 0.96 -8.44 -12.13
CA PHE A 163 1.71 -8.53 -10.89
C PHE A 163 1.25 -9.72 -10.03
N GLY A 164 -0.06 -9.91 -9.86
CA GLY A 164 -0.61 -11.06 -9.13
C GLY A 164 -0.23 -12.40 -9.77
N HIS A 165 -0.29 -12.51 -11.10
CA HIS A 165 0.13 -13.72 -11.81
C HIS A 165 1.63 -14.00 -11.68
N ASP A 166 2.47 -12.97 -11.72
CA ASP A 166 3.91 -13.11 -11.52
C ASP A 166 4.21 -13.60 -10.09
N LEU A 167 3.50 -13.09 -9.07
CA LEU A 167 3.63 -13.57 -7.68
C LEU A 167 3.22 -15.03 -7.50
N VAL A 168 2.09 -15.45 -8.09
CA VAL A 168 1.66 -16.86 -8.06
C VAL A 168 2.71 -17.78 -8.70
N ARG A 169 3.36 -17.34 -9.79
CA ARG A 169 4.44 -18.12 -10.42
C ARG A 169 5.71 -18.22 -9.58
N ILE A 170 5.96 -17.24 -8.71
CA ILE A 170 7.20 -17.18 -7.92
C ILE A 170 7.17 -18.17 -6.77
N ASP A 171 6.09 -18.19 -5.97
CA ASP A 171 6.08 -18.94 -4.71
C ASP A 171 4.65 -19.21 -4.20
N ASP A 172 3.80 -19.87 -5.00
CA ASP A 172 2.49 -20.36 -4.53
C ASP A 172 2.57 -21.72 -3.82
N GLN A 173 3.63 -22.48 -4.10
CA GLN A 173 3.91 -23.82 -3.58
C GLN A 173 5.42 -23.98 -3.34
N PRO A 174 5.84 -24.91 -2.47
CA PRO A 174 7.26 -25.19 -2.27
C PRO A 174 7.92 -25.54 -3.61
N GLY A 175 8.96 -24.79 -3.96
CA GLY A 175 9.82 -25.13 -5.10
C GLY A 175 10.58 -26.44 -4.84
N PRO A 176 11.20 -27.05 -5.87
CA PRO A 176 11.94 -28.31 -5.71
C PRO A 176 13.03 -28.26 -4.63
N GLU A 177 13.70 -27.13 -4.49
CA GLU A 177 14.82 -26.88 -3.58
C GLU A 177 14.32 -26.75 -2.13
N GLU A 178 13.21 -26.05 -1.92
CA GLU A 178 12.51 -26.03 -0.63
C GLU A 178 11.94 -27.43 -0.29
N GLN A 179 11.40 -28.13 -1.27
CA GLN A 179 10.82 -29.45 -1.07
C GLN A 179 11.87 -30.49 -0.64
N ARG A 180 13.10 -30.40 -1.16
CA ARG A 180 14.23 -31.21 -0.68
C ARG A 180 14.58 -30.89 0.78
N LEU A 181 14.57 -29.62 1.18
CA LEU A 181 14.72 -29.25 2.61
C LEU A 181 13.60 -29.83 3.49
N ILE A 182 12.36 -29.82 3.01
CA ILE A 182 11.20 -30.31 3.76
C ILE A 182 11.23 -31.84 3.91
N VAL A 183 11.58 -32.55 2.85
CA VAL A 183 11.45 -34.02 2.78
C VAL A 183 12.71 -34.73 3.28
N ASP A 184 13.89 -34.20 2.96
CA ASP A 184 15.16 -34.92 3.15
C ASP A 184 15.82 -34.61 4.49
N VAL A 185 15.32 -33.62 5.25
CA VAL A 185 15.94 -33.17 6.51
C VAL A 185 15.06 -33.47 7.73
N GLU A 186 15.43 -34.50 8.50
CA GLU A 186 14.82 -34.82 9.80
C GLU A 186 15.56 -34.12 10.95
N ALA A 187 15.30 -32.84 11.19
CA ALA A 187 15.86 -32.12 12.34
C ALA A 187 14.88 -31.15 13.00
N ALA A 188 14.95 -31.00 14.33
CA ALA A 188 13.95 -30.25 15.11
C ALA A 188 13.94 -28.75 14.80
N GLU A 189 15.06 -28.22 14.30
CA GLU A 189 15.26 -26.85 13.85
C GLU A 189 14.64 -26.55 12.48
N ILE A 190 14.28 -27.57 11.69
CA ILE A 190 13.67 -27.42 10.36
C ILE A 190 12.19 -27.05 10.45
N ALA A 191 11.43 -27.64 11.39
CA ALA A 191 9.99 -27.35 11.48
C ALA A 191 9.69 -25.85 11.65
N PRO A 192 10.33 -25.10 12.58
CA PRO A 192 10.14 -23.65 12.68
C PRO A 192 10.63 -22.85 11.46
N LEU A 193 11.50 -23.42 10.62
CA LEU A 193 11.93 -22.80 9.37
C LEU A 193 10.85 -23.00 8.29
N VAL A 194 10.37 -24.22 8.12
CA VAL A 194 9.30 -24.57 7.18
C VAL A 194 8.04 -23.76 7.48
N ASP A 195 7.65 -23.61 8.75
CA ASP A 195 6.53 -22.75 9.16
C ASP A 195 6.65 -21.31 8.64
N ARG A 196 7.89 -20.76 8.58
CA ARG A 196 8.14 -19.39 8.10
C ARG A 196 8.08 -19.29 6.57
N LEU A 197 8.54 -20.32 5.88
CA LEU A 197 8.44 -20.41 4.42
C LEU A 197 6.96 -20.52 4.02
N GLU A 198 6.19 -21.36 4.73
CA GLU A 198 4.74 -21.45 4.58
C GLU A 198 4.02 -20.13 4.88
N GLU A 199 4.39 -19.42 5.95
CA GLU A 199 3.82 -18.11 6.26
C GLU A 199 4.13 -17.08 5.16
N ALA A 200 5.33 -17.10 4.57
CA ALA A 200 5.69 -16.23 3.45
C ALA A 200 4.88 -16.54 2.18
N ARG A 201 4.67 -17.83 1.88
CA ARG A 201 3.81 -18.29 0.77
C ARG A 201 2.34 -17.90 0.98
N GLY A 202 1.85 -17.99 2.22
CA GLY A 202 0.53 -17.50 2.59
C GLY A 202 0.36 -16.01 2.30
N VAL A 203 1.33 -15.19 2.74
CA VAL A 203 1.35 -13.75 2.44
C VAL A 203 1.43 -13.49 0.93
N ASN A 204 2.23 -14.24 0.18
CA ASN A 204 2.32 -14.14 -1.28
C ASN A 204 0.95 -14.38 -1.95
N THR A 205 0.23 -15.42 -1.50
CA THR A 205 -1.11 -15.76 -1.98
C THR A 205 -2.13 -14.66 -1.65
N ASP A 206 -2.09 -14.09 -0.44
CA ASP A 206 -2.97 -13.00 -0.04
C ASP A 206 -2.76 -11.76 -0.92
N ILE A 207 -1.50 -11.42 -1.24
CA ILE A 207 -1.17 -10.30 -2.12
C ILE A 207 -1.69 -10.56 -3.54
N ALA A 208 -1.48 -11.76 -4.08
CA ALA A 208 -1.99 -12.12 -5.40
C ALA A 208 -3.54 -12.03 -5.46
N GLY A 209 -4.24 -12.45 -4.39
CA GLY A 209 -5.68 -12.28 -4.25
C GLY A 209 -6.11 -10.81 -4.29
N ALA A 210 -5.47 -9.96 -3.48
CA ALA A 210 -5.73 -8.53 -3.46
C ALA A 210 -5.45 -7.86 -4.82
N CYS A 211 -4.43 -8.31 -5.56
CA CYS A 211 -4.16 -7.86 -6.92
C CYS A 211 -5.32 -8.21 -7.87
N GLY A 212 -5.92 -9.39 -7.73
CA GLY A 212 -7.10 -9.79 -8.48
C GLY A 212 -8.31 -8.88 -8.21
N ASP A 213 -8.52 -8.49 -6.96
CA ASP A 213 -9.61 -7.60 -6.56
C ASP A 213 -9.38 -6.15 -7.06
N LEU A 214 -8.16 -5.62 -6.93
CA LEU A 214 -7.76 -4.33 -7.50
C LEU A 214 -7.93 -4.30 -9.02
N SER A 215 -7.53 -5.39 -9.70
CA SER A 215 -7.69 -5.51 -11.14
C SER A 215 -9.16 -5.52 -11.55
N ARG A 216 -10.01 -6.31 -10.88
CA ARG A 216 -11.44 -6.38 -11.15
C ARG A 216 -12.10 -5.03 -10.98
N ALA A 217 -11.79 -4.34 -9.89
CA ALA A 217 -12.35 -3.03 -9.61
C ALA A 217 -12.02 -2.00 -10.70
N ALA A 218 -10.73 -1.93 -11.08
CA ALA A 218 -10.26 -1.03 -12.13
C ALA A 218 -10.86 -1.37 -13.50
N LYS A 219 -11.02 -2.67 -13.81
CA LYS A 219 -11.62 -3.14 -15.05
C LYS A 219 -13.09 -2.80 -15.16
N ASP A 220 -13.86 -3.06 -14.11
CA ASP A 220 -15.30 -2.82 -14.09
C ASP A 220 -15.61 -1.32 -14.17
N TYR A 221 -14.86 -0.52 -13.41
CA TYR A 221 -14.93 0.94 -13.49
C TYR A 221 -14.57 1.45 -14.89
N GLY A 222 -13.41 1.07 -15.42
CA GLY A 222 -12.93 1.52 -16.74
C GLY A 222 -13.87 1.15 -17.87
N ASN A 223 -14.35 -0.11 -17.91
CA ASN A 223 -15.32 -0.55 -18.92
C ASN A 223 -16.63 0.23 -18.84
N LYS A 224 -17.13 0.46 -17.62
CA LYS A 224 -18.39 1.19 -17.45
C LYS A 224 -18.24 2.67 -17.81
N LEU A 225 -17.13 3.29 -17.40
CA LEU A 225 -16.79 4.66 -17.75
C LEU A 225 -16.74 4.84 -19.27
N LYS A 226 -16.04 3.93 -19.97
CA LYS A 226 -16.00 3.94 -21.45
C LYS A 226 -17.39 3.86 -22.06
N SER A 227 -18.19 2.87 -21.66
CA SER A 227 -19.55 2.69 -22.18
C SER A 227 -20.41 3.92 -21.94
N VAL A 228 -20.38 4.50 -20.73
CA VAL A 228 -21.17 5.68 -20.39
C VAL A 228 -20.75 6.89 -21.22
N LYS A 229 -19.45 7.12 -21.43
CA LYS A 229 -18.94 8.21 -22.27
C LYS A 229 -19.38 8.06 -23.73
N ASP A 230 -19.23 6.86 -24.28
CA ASP A 230 -19.63 6.55 -25.66
C ASP A 230 -21.16 6.76 -25.85
N ASP A 231 -21.97 6.28 -24.90
CA ASP A 231 -23.42 6.44 -24.92
C ASP A 231 -23.87 7.90 -24.77
N MET A 232 -23.23 8.67 -23.88
CA MET A 232 -23.52 10.10 -23.70
C MET A 232 -23.18 10.90 -24.96
N ALA A 233 -22.02 10.65 -25.56
CA ALA A 233 -21.63 11.29 -26.81
C ALA A 233 -22.62 10.98 -27.94
N PHE A 234 -23.10 9.73 -28.00
CA PHE A 234 -24.15 9.34 -28.94
C PHE A 234 -25.46 10.11 -28.71
N VAL A 235 -25.96 10.16 -27.46
CA VAL A 235 -27.21 10.86 -27.10
C VAL A 235 -27.15 12.34 -27.49
N VAL A 236 -26.06 13.02 -27.15
CA VAL A 236 -25.90 14.45 -27.43
C VAL A 236 -25.77 14.72 -28.93
N ASN A 237 -25.07 13.87 -29.67
CA ASN A 237 -24.98 13.99 -31.13
C ASN A 237 -26.35 13.77 -31.81
N GLN A 238 -27.15 12.80 -31.34
CA GLN A 238 -28.53 12.63 -31.85
C GLN A 238 -29.41 13.84 -31.55
N LEU A 239 -29.31 14.40 -30.33
CA LEU A 239 -30.02 15.61 -29.94
C LEU A 239 -29.66 16.79 -30.85
N HIS A 240 -28.38 16.96 -31.17
CA HIS A 240 -27.92 18.02 -32.07
C HIS A 240 -28.59 17.95 -33.45
N TRP A 241 -28.60 16.76 -34.08
CA TRP A 241 -29.26 16.57 -35.38
C TRP A 241 -30.77 16.80 -35.33
N LEU A 242 -31.44 16.37 -34.26
CA LEU A 242 -32.86 16.65 -34.06
C LEU A 242 -33.15 18.14 -33.97
N ILE A 243 -32.31 18.90 -33.26
CA ILE A 243 -32.45 20.36 -33.16
C ILE A 243 -32.28 21.02 -34.53
N ILE A 244 -31.26 20.63 -35.32
CA ILE A 244 -31.06 21.14 -36.68
C ILE A 244 -32.30 20.90 -37.55
N ILE A 245 -32.86 19.69 -37.53
CA ILE A 245 -34.06 19.36 -38.31
C ILE A 245 -35.23 20.25 -37.88
N LEU A 246 -35.44 20.43 -36.58
CA LEU A 246 -36.51 21.27 -36.05
C LEU A 246 -36.31 22.77 -36.36
N ASP A 247 -35.07 23.24 -36.49
CA ASP A 247 -34.72 24.61 -36.90
C ASP A 247 -34.84 24.87 -38.40
N SER A 248 -34.94 23.82 -39.21
CA SER A 248 -35.08 23.95 -40.67
C SER A 248 -36.51 24.28 -41.13
N TYR A 249 -37.50 24.23 -40.24
CA TYR A 249 -38.90 24.50 -40.57
C TYR A 249 -39.15 26.01 -40.82
N PRO A 250 -40.17 26.41 -41.60
CA PRO A 250 -40.46 27.82 -41.83
C PRO A 250 -40.90 28.57 -40.54
N PRO A 251 -40.84 29.93 -40.49
CA PRO A 251 -41.09 30.71 -39.27
C PRO A 251 -42.50 30.55 -38.66
N VAL A 252 -43.50 30.18 -39.46
CA VAL A 252 -44.90 30.01 -39.01
C VAL A 252 -45.05 28.79 -38.08
N PRO A 253 -44.49 27.61 -38.40
CA PRO A 253 -44.40 26.48 -37.47
C PRO A 253 -43.34 26.59 -36.35
N HIS A 254 -42.41 27.55 -36.39
CA HIS A 254 -41.38 27.72 -35.33
C HIS A 254 -41.93 27.95 -33.92
N ARG A 255 -43.14 28.52 -33.78
CA ARG A 255 -43.81 28.68 -32.47
C ARG A 255 -44.21 27.33 -31.84
N LEU A 256 -44.30 26.27 -32.63
CA LEU A 256 -44.61 24.91 -32.17
C LEU A 256 -43.34 24.07 -31.95
N THR A 257 -42.22 24.39 -32.61
CA THR A 257 -40.99 23.58 -32.51
C THR A 257 -40.20 23.82 -31.22
N GLY A 258 -40.28 25.00 -30.61
CA GLY A 258 -39.62 25.31 -29.34
C GLY A 258 -39.97 24.31 -28.21
N PRO A 259 -41.25 24.11 -27.86
CA PRO A 259 -41.66 23.12 -26.86
C PRO A 259 -41.25 21.68 -27.21
N ILE A 260 -41.21 21.33 -28.51
CA ILE A 260 -40.78 20.02 -28.97
C ILE A 260 -39.28 19.82 -28.70
N LYS A 261 -38.43 20.81 -29.02
CA LYS A 261 -36.99 20.76 -28.71
C LYS A 261 -36.75 20.59 -27.22
N GLU A 262 -37.46 21.36 -26.40
CA GLU A 262 -37.34 21.29 -24.94
C GLU A 262 -37.68 19.87 -24.43
N THR A 263 -38.66 19.21 -25.04
CA THR A 263 -39.00 17.81 -24.72
C THR A 263 -37.86 16.86 -25.07
N PHE A 264 -37.21 17.03 -26.22
CA PHE A 264 -36.03 16.22 -26.60
C PHE A 264 -34.81 16.50 -25.71
N ILE A 265 -34.55 17.76 -25.36
CA ILE A 265 -33.48 18.12 -24.41
C ILE A 265 -33.74 17.47 -23.06
N ALA A 266 -34.97 17.57 -22.53
CA ALA A 266 -35.36 16.95 -21.26
C ALA A 266 -35.20 15.41 -21.28
N ALA A 267 -35.55 14.76 -22.39
CA ALA A 267 -35.35 13.33 -22.58
C ALA A 267 -33.87 12.94 -22.58
N ALA A 268 -33.03 13.69 -23.32
CA ALA A 268 -31.59 13.48 -23.35
C ALA A 268 -30.96 13.68 -21.97
N VAL A 269 -31.34 14.73 -21.24
CA VAL A 269 -30.90 14.98 -19.86
C VAL A 269 -31.26 13.82 -18.94
N THR A 270 -32.48 13.27 -19.05
CA THR A 270 -32.91 12.13 -18.25
C THR A 270 -32.09 10.88 -18.57
N GLN A 271 -31.82 10.62 -19.85
CA GLN A 271 -31.00 9.50 -20.29
C GLN A 271 -29.55 9.62 -19.79
N ILE A 272 -28.94 10.80 -19.92
CA ILE A 272 -27.57 11.08 -19.47
C ILE A 272 -27.44 10.96 -17.95
N ASN A 273 -28.39 11.50 -17.19
CA ASN A 273 -28.41 11.32 -15.74
C ASN A 273 -28.59 9.83 -15.35
N GLY A 274 -29.36 9.06 -16.12
CA GLY A 274 -29.47 7.60 -15.96
C GLY A 274 -28.14 6.87 -16.22
N LEU A 275 -27.38 7.29 -17.24
CA LEU A 275 -26.04 6.76 -17.52
C LEU A 275 -25.03 7.09 -16.41
N ASN A 276 -25.03 8.33 -15.90
CA ASN A 276 -24.25 8.72 -14.72
C ASN A 276 -24.63 7.91 -13.48
N ALA A 277 -25.92 7.67 -13.25
CA ALA A 277 -26.37 6.81 -12.17
C ALA A 277 -25.86 5.38 -12.32
N ALA A 278 -25.86 4.82 -13.54
CA ALA A 278 -25.32 3.50 -13.82
C ALA A 278 -23.80 3.42 -13.60
N LEU A 279 -23.04 4.48 -13.93
CA LEU A 279 -21.62 4.58 -13.60
C LEU A 279 -21.41 4.56 -12.08
N ARG A 280 -22.18 5.36 -11.34
CA ARG A 280 -22.14 5.38 -9.86
C ARG A 280 -22.39 4.00 -9.28
N THR A 281 -23.40 3.27 -9.75
CA THR A 281 -23.70 1.92 -9.26
C THR A 281 -22.53 0.96 -9.44
N ILE A 282 -21.90 0.94 -10.62
CA ILE A 282 -20.73 0.06 -10.85
C ILE A 282 -19.51 0.53 -10.05
N ALA A 283 -19.25 1.84 -10.00
CA ALA A 283 -18.15 2.37 -9.21
C ALA A 283 -18.29 2.00 -7.73
N THR A 284 -19.49 2.19 -7.14
CA THR A 284 -19.76 1.80 -5.75
C THR A 284 -19.67 0.29 -5.54
N ALA A 285 -20.12 -0.52 -6.49
CA ALA A 285 -19.95 -1.97 -6.42
C ALA A 285 -18.45 -2.36 -6.44
N SER A 286 -17.67 -1.80 -7.36
CA SER A 286 -16.22 -2.07 -7.45
C SER A 286 -15.43 -1.62 -6.21
N MET A 287 -15.91 -0.62 -5.46
CA MET A 287 -15.31 -0.22 -4.19
C MET A 287 -15.37 -1.35 -3.13
N THR A 288 -16.26 -2.32 -3.26
CA THR A 288 -16.28 -3.48 -2.35
C THR A 288 -15.08 -4.39 -2.58
N ASP A 289 -14.66 -4.59 -3.85
CA ASP A 289 -13.42 -5.31 -4.18
C ASP A 289 -12.20 -4.55 -3.63
N LEU A 290 -12.17 -3.22 -3.77
CA LEU A 290 -11.09 -2.39 -3.21
C LEU A 290 -11.00 -2.49 -1.68
N THR A 291 -12.16 -2.51 -1.01
CA THR A 291 -12.23 -2.68 0.45
C THR A 291 -11.77 -4.07 0.87
N ALA A 292 -12.11 -5.11 0.09
CA ALA A 292 -11.65 -6.48 0.34
C ALA A 292 -10.13 -6.59 0.19
N ALA A 293 -9.56 -6.02 -0.87
CA ALA A 293 -8.12 -5.95 -1.10
C ALA A 293 -7.40 -5.28 0.07
N GLY A 294 -7.84 -4.09 0.50
CA GLY A 294 -7.27 -3.39 1.64
C GLY A 294 -7.38 -4.18 2.95
N SER A 295 -8.53 -4.79 3.21
CA SER A 295 -8.74 -5.63 4.40
C SER A 295 -7.80 -6.84 4.43
N ALA A 296 -7.63 -7.53 3.30
CA ALA A 296 -6.68 -8.65 3.18
C ALA A 296 -5.24 -8.19 3.44
N MET A 297 -4.84 -7.04 2.90
CA MET A 297 -3.50 -6.48 3.12
C MET A 297 -3.28 -6.02 4.57
N GLY A 298 -4.31 -5.46 5.20
CA GLY A 298 -4.30 -5.18 6.63
C GLY A 298 -4.10 -6.43 7.49
N ALA A 299 -4.69 -7.56 7.11
CA ALA A 299 -4.55 -8.85 7.79
C ALA A 299 -3.19 -9.52 7.55
N ALA A 300 -2.62 -9.38 6.34
CA ALA A 300 -1.31 -9.93 5.97
C ALA A 300 -0.14 -9.11 6.57
N LEU A 301 -0.36 -7.83 6.87
CA LEU A 301 0.70 -6.92 7.32
C LEU A 301 1.43 -7.37 8.60
N PRO A 302 0.76 -7.84 9.68
CA PRO A 302 1.46 -8.37 10.84
C PRO A 302 2.37 -9.56 10.52
N ALA A 303 1.94 -10.46 9.62
CA ALA A 303 2.72 -11.63 9.20
C ALA A 303 3.99 -11.20 8.46
N VAL A 304 3.87 -10.35 7.44
CA VAL A 304 5.04 -9.88 6.67
C VAL A 304 6.04 -9.13 7.58
N LYS A 305 5.56 -8.36 8.57
CA LYS A 305 6.42 -7.67 9.54
C LYS A 305 7.13 -8.63 10.50
N ARG A 306 6.44 -9.66 10.98
CA ARG A 306 7.07 -10.70 11.81
C ARG A 306 8.18 -11.40 11.02
N LEU A 307 7.92 -11.76 9.78
CA LEU A 307 8.91 -12.37 8.89
C LEU A 307 10.11 -11.45 8.63
N LEU A 308 9.89 -10.14 8.43
CA LEU A 308 10.98 -9.17 8.28
C LEU A 308 11.84 -9.00 9.53
N ASP A 309 11.26 -9.12 10.72
CA ASP A 309 12.00 -9.06 11.98
C ASP A 309 12.93 -10.29 12.17
N LEU A 310 12.74 -11.35 11.37
CA LEU A 310 13.65 -12.49 11.26
C LEU A 310 14.87 -12.08 10.42
N VAL A 311 15.78 -11.30 11.00
CA VAL A 311 17.10 -11.03 10.41
C VAL A 311 18.11 -11.99 11.04
N PRO A 312 19.04 -12.60 10.28
CA PRO A 312 20.09 -13.44 10.84
C PRO A 312 20.82 -12.69 11.97
N ARG A 313 20.87 -13.26 13.18
CA ARG A 313 21.61 -12.68 14.31
C ARG A 313 23.12 -12.81 14.12
N ARG A 314 23.73 -12.07 13.20
CA ARG A 314 25.17 -11.76 13.13
C ARG A 314 25.28 -10.44 12.38
N VAL A 315 25.41 -9.27 13.00
CA VAL A 315 26.51 -8.72 13.80
C VAL A 315 25.88 -7.65 14.70
N ASN A 316 26.29 -7.47 15.96
CA ASN A 316 25.89 -6.28 16.71
C ASN A 316 26.28 -5.04 15.89
N PRO A 317 25.32 -4.25 15.36
CA PRO A 317 25.67 -3.08 14.59
C PRO A 317 26.40 -2.14 15.54
N THR A 318 27.46 -1.50 15.05
CA THR A 318 28.15 -0.48 15.84
C THR A 318 27.12 0.56 16.31
N PRO A 319 27.32 1.20 17.49
CA PRO A 319 26.40 2.22 17.98
C PRO A 319 26.04 3.28 16.92
N THR A 320 27.00 3.63 16.06
CA THR A 320 26.83 4.55 14.94
C THR A 320 25.87 4.03 13.87
N HIS A 321 25.96 2.76 13.49
CA HIS A 321 25.03 2.15 12.53
C HIS A 321 23.61 2.08 13.11
N ARG A 322 23.46 1.72 14.40
CA ARG A 322 22.15 1.74 15.08
C ARG A 322 21.51 3.13 15.10
N VAL A 323 22.29 4.17 15.34
CA VAL A 323 21.77 5.55 15.36
C VAL A 323 21.37 6.00 13.95
N ASN A 324 22.16 5.69 12.94
CA ASN A 324 21.84 6.03 11.54
C ASN A 324 20.62 5.28 11.03
N ASP A 325 20.50 3.98 11.34
CA ASP A 325 19.33 3.18 10.99
C ASP A 325 18.07 3.67 11.71
N ASN A 326 18.17 3.99 13.01
CA ASN A 326 17.03 4.54 13.75
C ASN A 326 16.60 5.90 13.20
N ARG A 327 17.55 6.77 12.80
CA ARG A 327 17.23 8.05 12.15
C ARG A 327 16.61 7.86 10.77
N ARG A 328 17.06 6.87 9.99
CA ARG A 328 16.47 6.52 8.69
C ARG A 328 15.05 5.99 8.86
N LYS A 329 14.83 5.07 9.81
CA LYS A 329 13.50 4.54 10.15
C LYS A 329 12.56 5.62 10.68
N GLY A 330 13.06 6.55 11.49
CA GLY A 330 12.31 7.70 11.97
C GLY A 330 11.85 8.61 10.83
N ARG A 331 12.77 9.07 9.97
CA ARG A 331 12.43 9.90 8.81
C ARG A 331 11.43 9.23 7.88
N ARG A 332 11.63 7.94 7.59
CA ARG A 332 10.70 7.16 6.78
C ARG A 332 9.29 7.14 7.38
N ALA A 333 9.19 6.91 8.69
CA ALA A 333 7.90 6.90 9.39
C ALA A 333 7.23 8.28 9.31
N GLU A 334 7.99 9.36 9.44
CA GLU A 334 7.50 10.74 9.32
C GLU A 334 7.02 11.04 7.88
N ASP A 335 7.77 10.62 6.86
CA ASP A 335 7.38 10.78 5.45
C ASP A 335 6.07 10.02 5.14
N ILE A 336 5.94 8.78 5.63
CA ILE A 336 4.71 7.96 5.48
C ILE A 336 3.52 8.60 6.22
N ALA A 337 3.77 9.24 7.37
CA ALA A 337 2.76 9.96 8.12
C ALA A 337 2.43 11.34 7.51
N GLY A 338 3.08 11.73 6.40
CA GLY A 338 2.84 13.00 5.71
C GLY A 338 3.37 14.23 6.44
N ILE A 339 4.37 14.06 7.31
CA ILE A 339 4.90 15.14 8.15
C ILE A 339 5.83 16.07 7.34
N ASP A 340 5.53 17.36 7.33
CA ASP A 340 6.42 18.38 6.75
C ASP A 340 7.57 18.72 7.72
N GLN A 341 8.73 18.11 7.46
CA GLN A 341 9.97 18.31 8.22
C GLN A 341 10.39 19.77 8.36
N SER A 342 10.01 20.64 7.42
CA SER A 342 10.43 22.05 7.42
C SER A 342 9.63 22.92 8.41
N LYS A 343 8.52 22.40 8.93
CA LYS A 343 7.57 23.13 9.79
C LYS A 343 7.63 22.73 11.26
N LYS A 344 8.60 21.93 11.68
CA LYS A 344 8.70 21.49 13.09
C LYS A 344 8.95 22.68 14.04
N VAL A 345 8.03 22.90 14.98
CA VAL A 345 8.09 23.99 15.97
C VAL A 345 8.39 23.44 17.36
N ARG A 346 9.15 24.19 18.17
CA ARG A 346 9.44 23.83 19.56
C ARG A 346 8.34 24.28 20.51
N ILE A 347 7.99 23.44 21.48
CA ILE A 347 7.06 23.75 22.59
C ILE A 347 7.80 23.79 23.93
N PRO A 348 7.42 24.68 24.86
CA PRO A 348 8.00 24.73 26.20
C PRO A 348 7.49 23.58 27.09
N VAL A 349 8.39 22.98 27.88
CA VAL A 349 8.03 22.03 28.95
C VAL A 349 7.71 22.81 30.22
N ARG A 350 6.58 22.52 30.86
CA ARG A 350 6.04 23.29 31.99
C ARG A 350 6.88 23.18 33.27
N ASN A 351 7.29 21.96 33.65
CA ASN A 351 8.06 21.69 34.88
C ASN A 351 9.45 21.11 34.56
N PRO A 352 10.39 21.89 33.99
CA PRO A 352 11.75 21.42 33.81
C PRO A 352 12.43 21.24 35.18
N LYS A 353 13.40 20.31 35.28
CA LYS A 353 14.28 20.24 36.45
C LYS A 353 14.85 21.63 36.76
N PRO A 354 15.03 22.03 38.03
CA PRO A 354 15.43 23.38 38.38
C PRO A 354 16.69 23.83 37.62
N GLY A 355 16.59 24.99 36.95
CA GLY A 355 17.75 25.73 36.43
C GLY A 355 17.90 25.87 34.92
N ARG A 356 17.09 25.24 34.05
CA ARG A 356 17.11 25.48 32.59
C ARG A 356 15.74 25.29 31.93
N PRO A 357 15.26 26.22 31.07
CA PRO A 357 14.10 25.99 30.22
C PRO A 357 14.33 24.74 29.36
N ARG A 358 13.35 23.83 29.34
CA ARG A 358 13.39 22.62 28.51
C ARG A 358 12.31 22.76 27.43
N PHE A 359 12.63 22.34 26.21
CA PHE A 359 11.72 22.36 25.08
C PHE A 359 11.57 20.96 24.50
N ARG A 360 10.41 20.68 23.88
CA ARG A 360 10.19 19.53 22.98
C ARG A 360 9.93 20.04 21.58
N ILE A 361 10.11 19.17 20.60
CA ILE A 361 9.77 19.44 19.21
C ILE A 361 8.85 18.29 18.82
N PRO A 362 7.52 18.51 18.81
CA PRO A 362 6.59 17.57 18.20
C PRO A 362 6.87 17.44 16.71
N ASP A 363 6.42 16.34 16.12
CA ASP A 363 6.63 16.11 14.69
C ASP A 363 5.81 17.07 13.83
N GLU A 364 4.62 17.45 14.27
CA GLU A 364 3.80 18.47 13.61
C GLU A 364 2.88 19.19 14.61
N ILE A 365 2.68 20.48 14.38
CA ILE A 365 1.65 21.29 15.03
C ILE A 365 0.84 21.91 13.90
N ASP A 366 -0.43 21.57 13.87
CA ASP A 366 -1.43 22.08 12.95
C ASP A 366 -2.33 23.05 13.71
N ASP A 367 -2.00 24.34 13.62
CA ASP A 367 -2.74 25.42 14.28
C ASP A 367 -4.14 25.61 13.67
N GLU A 368 -4.37 25.20 12.42
CA GLU A 368 -5.67 25.36 11.73
C GLU A 368 -6.69 24.35 12.26
N ASN A 369 -6.26 23.09 12.43
CA ASN A 369 -7.10 22.02 12.95
C ASN A 369 -6.96 21.81 14.47
N HIS A 370 -6.12 22.60 15.14
CA HIS A 370 -5.79 22.44 16.57
C HIS A 370 -5.31 21.01 16.91
N VAL A 371 -4.40 20.47 16.11
CA VAL A 371 -3.83 19.13 16.29
C VAL A 371 -2.32 19.19 16.50
N VAL A 372 -1.79 18.47 17.49
CA VAL A 372 -0.36 18.17 17.60
C VAL A 372 -0.15 16.69 17.32
N ARG A 373 0.77 16.39 16.38
CA ARG A 373 1.07 15.04 15.91
C ARG A 373 2.47 14.61 16.34
N GLU A 374 2.58 13.37 16.80
CA GLU A 374 3.84 12.71 17.15
C GLU A 374 3.88 11.31 16.55
N VAL A 375 4.96 10.95 15.85
CA VAL A 375 5.10 9.68 15.13
C VAL A 375 5.99 8.72 15.92
N LYS A 376 5.49 7.53 16.24
CA LYS A 376 6.19 6.51 17.02
C LYS A 376 6.25 5.16 16.30
N ASN A 377 7.42 4.84 15.73
CA ASN A 377 7.70 3.52 15.15
C ASN A 377 8.38 2.59 16.17
N VAL A 378 7.62 2.07 17.12
CA VAL A 378 8.10 1.20 18.23
C VAL A 378 7.24 -0.07 18.35
N LYS A 379 7.77 -1.15 18.92
CA LYS A 379 6.99 -2.38 19.15
C LYS A 379 5.98 -2.24 20.30
N LYS A 380 6.32 -1.46 21.31
CA LYS A 380 5.47 -1.17 22.46
C LYS A 380 5.49 0.33 22.69
N LEU A 381 4.31 0.93 22.73
CA LEU A 381 4.15 2.32 23.11
C LEU A 381 4.06 2.41 24.63
N ASP A 382 4.83 3.32 25.21
CA ASP A 382 4.76 3.65 26.63
C ASP A 382 4.56 5.17 26.79
N THR A 383 4.01 5.59 27.93
CA THR A 383 3.86 7.02 28.29
C THR A 383 5.20 7.64 28.70
N THR A 384 6.11 7.74 27.73
CA THR A 384 7.44 8.34 27.93
C THR A 384 7.31 9.78 28.40
N GLN A 385 8.36 10.30 29.05
CA GLN A 385 8.38 11.70 29.48
C GLN A 385 8.18 12.67 28.30
N GLN A 386 8.63 12.34 27.09
CA GLN A 386 8.38 13.18 25.92
C GLN A 386 6.89 13.27 25.61
N ILE A 387 6.19 12.13 25.53
CA ILE A 387 4.75 12.08 25.25
C ILE A 387 3.98 12.82 26.35
N ARG A 388 4.36 12.64 27.62
CA ARG A 388 3.76 13.37 28.75
C ARG A 388 3.97 14.88 28.65
N ASP A 389 5.17 15.33 28.28
CA ASP A 389 5.47 16.76 28.11
C ASP A 389 4.63 17.37 26.96
N ILE A 390 4.41 16.63 25.87
CA ILE A 390 3.58 17.07 24.73
C ILE A 390 2.10 17.05 25.09
N ALA A 391 1.63 15.99 25.76
CA ALA A 391 0.26 15.85 26.25
C ALA A 391 -0.13 17.00 27.20
N GLU A 392 0.76 17.35 28.13
CA GLU A 392 0.54 18.48 29.04
C GLU A 392 0.38 19.80 28.27
N TRP A 393 1.24 20.04 27.28
CA TRP A 393 1.15 21.23 26.42
C TRP A 393 -0.12 21.24 25.56
N ALA A 394 -0.48 20.10 24.98
CA ALA A 394 -1.66 19.96 24.13
C ALA A 394 -2.94 20.31 24.91
N ARG A 395 -3.10 19.71 26.10
CA ARG A 395 -4.19 20.04 27.03
C ARG A 395 -4.24 21.53 27.36
N ASP A 396 -3.10 22.10 27.77
CA ASP A 396 -3.05 23.51 28.22
C ASP A 396 -3.37 24.52 27.11
N ASN A 397 -3.18 24.14 25.84
CA ASN A 397 -3.40 25.00 24.69
C ASN A 397 -4.64 24.61 23.87
N GLY A 398 -5.41 23.62 24.31
CA GLY A 398 -6.63 23.16 23.63
C GLY A 398 -6.38 22.42 22.32
N TYR A 399 -5.25 21.72 22.19
CA TYR A 399 -4.92 20.89 21.03
C TYR A 399 -5.28 19.42 21.30
N LYS A 400 -5.73 18.75 20.24
CA LYS A 400 -5.81 17.29 20.20
C LYS A 400 -4.41 16.69 19.99
N LEU A 401 -4.03 15.72 20.83
CA LEU A 401 -2.81 14.95 20.64
C LEU A 401 -3.08 13.71 19.79
N VAL A 402 -2.48 13.62 18.61
CA VAL A 402 -2.53 12.42 17.77
C VAL A 402 -1.18 11.74 17.80
N ILE A 403 -1.13 10.52 18.34
CA ILE A 403 0.09 9.69 18.34
C ILE A 403 -0.05 8.68 17.21
N VAL A 404 0.68 8.92 16.11
CA VAL A 404 0.68 8.01 14.96
C VAL A 404 1.63 6.85 15.26
N VAL A 405 1.11 5.63 15.25
CA VAL A 405 1.87 4.40 15.53
C VAL A 405 1.86 3.45 14.35
N ASP A 406 2.77 2.47 14.39
CA ASP A 406 2.91 1.52 13.29
C ASP A 406 1.80 0.46 13.28
N LYS A 407 0.92 0.51 12.27
CA LYS A 407 -0.21 -0.41 12.03
C LYS A 407 0.18 -1.88 12.19
N GLY A 408 -0.52 -2.61 13.04
CA GLY A 408 -0.32 -4.06 13.20
C GLY A 408 1.01 -4.51 13.82
N ARG A 409 1.86 -3.57 14.28
CA ARG A 409 3.13 -3.89 14.97
C ARG A 409 3.22 -3.29 16.36
N THR A 410 2.67 -2.09 16.56
CA THR A 410 2.78 -1.38 17.84
C THR A 410 1.72 -1.85 18.80
N ASP A 411 2.13 -2.39 19.94
CA ASP A 411 1.24 -2.59 21.09
C ASP A 411 1.10 -1.26 21.84
N ALA A 412 -0.07 -0.64 21.69
CA ALA A 412 -0.44 0.62 22.35
C ALA A 412 -0.90 0.43 23.81
N GLY A 413 -1.27 -0.79 24.20
CA GLY A 413 -1.79 -1.09 25.53
C GLY A 413 -2.85 -0.10 26.02
N SER A 414 -2.66 0.41 27.24
CA SER A 414 -3.54 1.40 27.88
C SER A 414 -2.97 2.83 27.84
N VAL A 415 -2.12 3.15 26.86
CA VAL A 415 -1.46 4.46 26.79
C VAL A 415 -2.45 5.60 26.67
N GLU A 416 -3.46 5.47 25.81
CA GLU A 416 -4.52 6.47 25.63
C GLU A 416 -5.24 6.76 26.96
N GLN A 417 -5.79 5.72 27.59
CA GLN A 417 -6.47 5.84 28.89
C GLN A 417 -5.56 6.38 30.00
N THR A 418 -4.27 6.04 29.96
CA THR A 418 -3.29 6.55 30.93
C THR A 418 -3.07 8.05 30.75
N LEU A 419 -3.00 8.55 29.51
CA LEU A 419 -2.83 9.97 29.23
C LEU A 419 -4.10 10.75 29.56
N GLU A 420 -5.28 10.25 29.21
CA GLU A 420 -6.57 10.87 29.58
C GLU A 420 -6.72 10.98 31.09
N ARG A 421 -6.35 9.93 31.84
CA ARG A 421 -6.38 9.92 33.31
C ARG A 421 -5.38 10.89 33.91
N ASP A 422 -4.14 10.89 33.41
CA ASP A 422 -3.06 11.71 33.97
C ASP A 422 -3.20 13.20 33.57
N PHE A 423 -3.93 13.50 32.49
CA PHE A 423 -4.17 14.84 31.95
C PHE A 423 -5.65 15.05 31.64
N GLU A 424 -6.47 15.22 32.68
CA GLU A 424 -7.91 15.46 32.55
C GLU A 424 -8.20 16.64 31.58
N GLY A 425 -9.09 16.41 30.61
CA GLY A 425 -9.43 17.37 29.56
C GLY A 425 -8.58 17.31 28.29
N LEU A 426 -7.59 16.40 28.22
CA LEU A 426 -6.84 16.12 26.98
C LEU A 426 -7.68 15.30 26.00
N ASP A 427 -7.82 15.77 24.76
CA ASP A 427 -8.25 14.94 23.62
C ASP A 427 -7.00 14.25 23.06
N VAL A 428 -6.90 12.93 23.21
CA VAL A 428 -5.79 12.13 22.71
C VAL A 428 -6.31 10.94 21.93
N VAL A 429 -5.69 10.65 20.79
CA VAL A 429 -6.01 9.48 19.97
C VAL A 429 -4.72 8.81 19.52
N ILE A 430 -4.71 7.49 19.60
CA ILE A 430 -3.69 6.66 18.95
C ILE A 430 -4.16 6.35 17.53
N ASP A 431 -3.42 6.87 16.54
CA ASP A 431 -3.68 6.62 15.12
C ASP A 431 -2.80 5.48 14.62
N ASP A 432 -3.39 4.30 14.46
CA ASP A 432 -2.73 3.11 13.91
C ASP A 432 -3.12 2.86 12.44
N SER A 433 -3.69 3.86 11.76
CA SER A 433 -4.08 3.74 10.35
C SER A 433 -2.86 3.68 9.41
N LYS A 434 -1.70 4.16 9.85
CA LYS A 434 -0.47 4.30 9.05
C LYS A 434 0.53 3.19 9.31
N ASN A 435 1.20 2.75 8.25
CA ASN A 435 2.17 1.66 8.28
C ASN A 435 3.60 2.19 8.21
N LEU A 436 4.18 2.49 9.37
CA LEU A 436 5.40 3.26 9.54
C LEU A 436 6.71 2.47 9.32
N SER A 437 6.70 1.13 9.27
CA SER A 437 7.93 0.30 9.28
C SER A 437 8.40 -0.27 7.96
#